data_AF-X1EHK2-F1
#
_entry.id   AF-X1EHK2-F1
#
_cell.length_a   1.000
_cell.length_b   1.000
_cell.length_c   1.000
_cell.angle_alpha   90.00
_cell.angle_beta   90.00
_cell.angle_gamma   90.00
#
_symmetry.space_group_name_H-M   'P 1'
#
loop_
_entity.id
_entity.type
_entity.pdbx_description
1 polymer ?
#
loop_
_entity_poly.entity_id
_entity_poly.type
_entity_poly.pdbx_seq_one_letter_code
_entity_poly.pdbx_strand_id
1 'polypeptide(L)'
;SRQVEVDAHGRTLRVISEKDPLPGDSVYLTIDLEMQKIAAEKLGQRKGVVLIGDYETGEILTLVSHPSFNPNLFSWGVSEGEWSKLVQDPGDPLENRALRGEYPPASTFKIVVAAAALEDNIMGKEDTFFCGGELLVGNRIFRCWKEEGHGRLNLEEAIIDSCDIFFYQLGLKIGMDKIIQYSRLFELGEITGIDPVSEKDGLLPTREWKLKAKGEAWYPGDTVNLSIGQGFLLVTPVQMFRVIAAVANGGSLINPYLLKEIV
;
A
#
# COMPACT_ATOMS: atom_id res chain seq x y z
N SER A 1 -11.01 16.02 39.59
CA SER A 1 -11.11 15.18 40.82
C SER A 1 -12.15 15.81 41.72
N ARG A 2 -12.91 15.00 42.47
CA ARG A 2 -14.01 15.50 43.30
C ARG A 2 -13.88 14.96 44.73
N GLN A 3 -13.87 15.85 45.71
CA GLN A 3 -13.94 15.52 47.13
C GLN A 3 -15.36 15.77 47.60
N VAL A 4 -15.99 14.74 48.16
CA VAL A 4 -17.35 14.80 48.68
C VAL A 4 -17.37 14.35 50.13
N GLU A 5 -18.16 15.03 50.96
CA GLU A 5 -18.48 14.59 52.31
C GLU A 5 -19.64 13.59 52.24
N VAL A 6 -19.51 12.49 52.97
CA VAL A 6 -20.51 11.43 53.03
C VAL A 6 -20.93 11.16 54.48
N ASP A 7 -22.18 10.76 54.68
CA ASP A 7 -22.65 10.28 55.99
C ASP A 7 -22.18 8.85 56.29
N ALA A 8 -22.49 8.34 57.49
CA ALA A 8 -22.14 6.97 57.90
C ALA A 8 -22.80 5.86 57.05
N HIS A 9 -23.80 6.20 56.24
CA HIS A 9 -24.47 5.30 55.28
C HIS A 9 -23.97 5.50 53.84
N GLY A 10 -22.95 6.35 53.63
CA GLY A 10 -22.34 6.62 52.31
C GLY A 10 -23.13 7.60 51.44
N ARG A 11 -24.11 8.32 51.97
CA ARG A 11 -24.87 9.31 51.19
C ARG A 11 -24.09 10.60 51.10
N THR A 12 -23.96 11.13 49.88
CA THR A 12 -23.29 12.41 49.62
C THR A 12 -24.05 13.55 50.29
N LEU A 13 -23.39 14.25 51.23
CA LEU A 13 -23.91 15.40 51.96
C LEU A 13 -23.57 16.71 51.26
N ARG A 14 -22.29 16.89 50.88
CA ARG A 14 -21.83 18.07 50.11
C ARG A 14 -20.57 17.79 49.32
N VAL A 15 -20.32 18.61 48.30
CA VAL A 15 -19.05 18.65 47.58
C VAL A 15 -18.12 19.63 48.29
N ILE A 16 -16.95 19.16 48.71
CA ILE A 16 -15.94 19.95 49.43
C ILE A 16 -15.03 20.68 48.42
N SER A 17 -14.65 19.99 47.34
CA SER A 17 -13.78 20.52 46.31
C SER A 17 -14.03 19.76 45.00
N GLU A 18 -14.07 20.49 43.90
CA GLU A 18 -14.23 19.92 42.56
C GLU A 18 -13.22 20.59 41.65
N LYS A 19 -12.40 19.78 40.98
CA LYS A 19 -11.50 20.20 39.91
C LYS A 19 -12.06 19.64 38.62
N ASP A 20 -12.55 20.53 37.77
CA ASP A 20 -13.08 20.17 36.46
C ASP A 20 -12.02 19.46 35.62
N PRO A 21 -12.41 18.45 34.83
CA PRO A 21 -11.52 17.86 33.85
C PRO A 21 -11.19 18.90 32.77
N LEU A 22 -9.97 18.86 32.26
CA LEU A 22 -9.64 19.54 31.02
C LEU A 22 -10.17 18.67 29.87
N PRO A 23 -10.99 19.22 28.95
CA PRO A 23 -11.34 18.52 27.72
C PRO A 23 -10.08 18.08 26.97
N GLY A 24 -10.17 16.97 26.24
CA GLY A 24 -9.12 16.61 25.29
C GLY A 24 -9.08 17.59 24.12
N ASP A 25 -7.93 17.64 23.46
CA ASP A 25 -7.73 18.50 22.29
C ASP A 25 -8.64 18.07 21.12
N SER A 26 -9.03 19.04 20.30
CA SER A 26 -9.77 18.81 19.06
C SER A 26 -8.80 18.41 17.95
N VAL A 27 -9.14 17.36 17.20
CA VAL A 27 -8.32 16.87 16.09
C VAL A 27 -8.99 17.18 14.77
N TYR A 28 -8.29 17.87 13.87
CA TYR A 28 -8.70 18.10 12.49
C TYR A 28 -7.95 17.13 11.58
N LEU A 29 -8.70 16.44 10.72
CA LEU A 29 -8.15 15.49 9.76
C LEU A 29 -8.07 16.10 8.35
N THR A 30 -7.22 15.52 7.51
CA THR A 30 -7.15 15.80 6.07
C THR A 30 -8.31 15.20 5.28
N ILE A 31 -9.04 14.24 5.88
CA ILE A 31 -10.13 13.52 5.22
C ILE A 31 -11.25 14.48 4.80
N ASP A 32 -11.56 14.46 3.50
CA ASP A 32 -12.77 15.06 2.97
C ASP A 32 -13.92 14.05 3.10
N LEU A 33 -14.91 14.40 3.94
CA LEU A 33 -16.03 13.52 4.23
C LEU A 33 -16.92 13.24 3.01
N GLU A 34 -17.06 14.20 2.09
CA GLU A 34 -17.87 14.02 0.89
C GLU A 34 -17.17 13.08 -0.08
N MET A 35 -15.86 13.27 -0.30
CA MET A 35 -15.05 12.35 -1.12
C MET A 35 -15.03 10.94 -0.54
N GLN A 36 -14.85 10.80 0.78
CA GLN A 36 -14.88 9.50 1.46
C GLN A 36 -16.20 8.76 1.23
N LYS A 37 -17.33 9.47 1.32
CA LYS A 37 -18.67 8.89 1.07
C LYS A 37 -18.85 8.48 -0.39
N ILE A 38 -18.46 9.34 -1.33
CA ILE A 38 -18.54 9.03 -2.76
C ILE A 38 -17.68 7.81 -3.08
N ALA A 39 -16.44 7.77 -2.58
CA ALA A 39 -15.54 6.65 -2.78
C ALA A 39 -16.10 5.34 -2.22
N ALA A 40 -16.68 5.36 -1.00
CA ALA A 40 -17.32 4.19 -0.41
C ALA A 40 -18.55 3.74 -1.21
N GLU A 41 -19.41 4.67 -1.63
CA GLU A 41 -20.58 4.37 -2.47
C GLU A 41 -20.17 3.75 -3.81
N LYS A 42 -19.17 4.34 -4.48
CA LYS A 42 -18.68 3.85 -5.76
C LYS A 42 -17.97 2.51 -5.61
N LEU A 43 -17.19 2.29 -4.55
CA LEU A 43 -16.60 0.97 -4.29
C LEU A 43 -17.69 -0.09 -4.11
N GLY A 44 -18.80 0.28 -3.46
CA GLY A 44 -19.97 -0.56 -3.27
C GLY A 44 -19.63 -1.80 -2.45
N GLN A 45 -20.07 -2.98 -2.91
CA GLN A 45 -19.82 -4.25 -2.21
C GLN A 45 -18.49 -4.93 -2.59
N ARG A 46 -17.66 -4.27 -3.42
CA ARG A 46 -16.41 -4.86 -3.90
C ARG A 46 -15.37 -4.85 -2.78
N LYS A 47 -14.70 -5.98 -2.57
CA LYS A 47 -13.54 -6.04 -1.68
C LYS A 47 -12.40 -5.24 -2.31
N GLY A 48 -11.88 -4.24 -1.60
CA GLY A 48 -10.88 -3.35 -2.16
C GLY A 48 -10.63 -2.10 -1.33
N VAL A 49 -9.82 -1.21 -1.92
CA VAL A 49 -9.37 0.04 -1.31
C VAL A 49 -9.57 1.17 -2.30
N VAL A 50 -9.97 2.33 -1.80
CA VAL A 50 -9.86 3.61 -2.53
C VAL A 50 -9.05 4.55 -1.67
N LEU A 51 -7.92 5.01 -2.20
CA LEU A 51 -7.04 5.98 -1.56
C LEU A 51 -6.92 7.18 -2.50
N ILE A 52 -7.25 8.36 -1.99
CA ILE A 52 -7.07 9.64 -2.70
C ILE A 52 -6.27 10.53 -1.78
N GLY A 53 -5.21 11.11 -2.32
CA GLY A 53 -4.36 12.03 -1.59
C GLY A 53 -3.73 13.05 -2.51
N ASP A 54 -3.19 14.09 -1.90
CA ASP A 54 -2.46 15.15 -2.57
C ASP A 54 -0.99 14.76 -2.71
N TYR A 55 -0.47 14.80 -3.95
CA TYR A 55 0.87 14.33 -4.28
C TYR A 55 1.99 15.35 -3.96
N GLU A 56 1.64 16.59 -3.66
CA GLU A 56 2.59 17.63 -3.27
C GLU A 56 2.79 17.66 -1.75
N THR A 57 1.70 17.50 -1.01
CA THR A 57 1.67 17.64 0.45
C THR A 57 1.73 16.31 1.19
N GLY A 58 1.12 15.25 0.66
CA GLY A 58 0.91 14.00 1.40
C GLY A 58 -0.41 13.94 2.17
N GLU A 59 -1.28 14.95 2.06
CA GLU A 59 -2.62 14.90 2.68
C GLU A 59 -3.43 13.74 2.08
N ILE A 60 -3.90 12.83 2.94
CA ILE A 60 -4.83 11.78 2.52
C ILE A 60 -6.26 12.30 2.67
N LEU A 61 -6.92 12.53 1.54
CA LEU A 61 -8.28 13.06 1.47
C LEU A 61 -9.34 11.96 1.58
N THR A 62 -9.00 10.74 1.21
CA THR A 62 -9.89 9.58 1.27
C THR A 62 -9.08 8.31 1.51
N LEU A 63 -9.56 7.49 2.44
CA LEU A 63 -8.98 6.19 2.80
C LEU A 63 -10.10 5.20 3.08
N VAL A 64 -10.63 4.57 2.03
CA VAL A 64 -11.70 3.57 2.12
C VAL A 64 -11.09 2.17 2.05
N SER A 65 -11.46 1.30 3.00
CA SER A 65 -11.21 -0.15 2.97
C SER A 65 -12.55 -0.87 3.05
N HIS A 66 -12.80 -1.81 2.13
CA HIS A 66 -14.02 -2.61 2.10
C HIS A 66 -13.71 -4.12 1.98
N PRO A 67 -14.48 -5.02 2.63
CA PRO A 67 -15.59 -4.77 3.55
C PRO A 67 -15.21 -3.97 4.80
N SER A 68 -16.18 -3.24 5.34
CA SER A 68 -16.05 -2.42 6.54
C SER A 68 -17.14 -2.82 7.56
N PHE A 69 -17.10 -2.22 8.74
CA PHE A 69 -18.05 -2.46 9.82
C PHE A 69 -18.53 -1.15 10.44
N ASN A 70 -19.64 -1.20 11.19
CA ASN A 70 -20.13 -0.05 11.93
C ASN A 70 -19.31 0.13 13.22
N PRO A 71 -18.50 1.21 13.38
CA PRO A 71 -17.69 1.40 14.57
C PRO A 71 -18.52 1.64 15.84
N ASN A 72 -19.78 2.08 15.71
CA ASN A 72 -20.67 2.31 16.86
C ASN A 72 -20.96 1.02 17.67
N LEU A 73 -20.72 -0.16 17.10
CA LEU A 73 -20.82 -1.44 17.81
C LEU A 73 -19.84 -1.52 18.99
N PHE A 74 -18.71 -0.80 18.93
CA PHE A 74 -17.69 -0.83 19.97
C PHE A 74 -17.91 0.24 21.06
N SER A 75 -18.70 1.28 20.78
CA SER A 75 -18.92 2.39 21.72
C SER A 75 -19.71 2.00 22.97
N TRP A 76 -20.61 1.03 22.86
CA TRP A 76 -21.54 0.64 23.94
C TRP A 76 -21.25 -0.76 24.50
N GLY A 77 -20.22 -1.43 23.99
CA GLY A 77 -19.94 -2.84 24.20
C GLY A 77 -20.54 -3.70 23.08
N VAL A 78 -19.70 -4.53 22.45
CA VAL A 78 -20.11 -5.43 21.37
C VAL A 78 -20.68 -6.72 21.96
N SER A 79 -21.83 -7.18 21.49
CA SER A 79 -22.35 -8.48 21.93
C SER A 79 -21.47 -9.62 21.38
N GLU A 80 -21.46 -10.78 22.06
CA GLU A 80 -20.73 -11.95 21.59
C GLU A 80 -21.15 -12.38 20.17
N GLY A 81 -22.44 -12.28 19.86
CA GLY A 81 -22.97 -12.59 18.54
C GLY A 81 -22.52 -11.62 17.44
N GLU A 82 -22.47 -10.31 17.73
CA GLU A 82 -21.97 -9.31 16.79
C GLU A 82 -20.46 -9.45 16.58
N TRP A 83 -19.72 -9.67 17.66
CA TRP A 83 -18.29 -9.95 17.60
C TRP A 83 -17.98 -11.20 16.79
N SER A 84 -18.70 -12.30 17.05
CA SER A 84 -18.57 -13.54 16.29
C SER A 84 -18.85 -13.35 14.81
N LYS A 85 -19.85 -12.53 14.44
CA LYS A 85 -20.13 -12.20 13.04
C LYS A 85 -18.97 -11.44 12.39
N LEU A 86 -18.39 -10.46 13.06
CA LEU A 86 -17.27 -9.68 12.53
C LEU A 86 -15.99 -10.52 12.34
N VAL A 87 -15.66 -11.36 13.32
CA VAL A 87 -14.43 -12.17 13.30
C VAL A 87 -14.53 -13.34 12.32
N GLN A 88 -15.72 -13.92 12.14
CA GLN A 88 -15.93 -15.05 11.23
C GLN A 88 -16.31 -14.61 9.81
N ASP A 89 -16.45 -13.30 9.56
CA ASP A 89 -16.77 -12.79 8.24
C ASP A 89 -15.63 -13.13 7.25
N PRO A 90 -15.90 -13.88 6.17
CA PRO A 90 -14.87 -14.26 5.20
C PRO A 90 -14.31 -13.05 4.42
N GLY A 91 -15.04 -11.94 4.44
CA GLY A 91 -14.64 -10.65 3.93
C GLY A 91 -13.60 -9.95 4.80
N ASP A 92 -13.33 -10.41 6.02
CA ASP A 92 -12.34 -9.87 6.96
C ASP A 92 -12.44 -8.33 7.10
N PRO A 93 -13.57 -7.81 7.62
CA PRO A 93 -13.87 -6.38 7.69
C PRO A 93 -13.02 -5.62 8.71
N LEU A 94 -12.37 -6.33 9.64
CA LEU A 94 -11.48 -5.74 10.65
C LEU A 94 -10.11 -5.37 10.06
N GLU A 95 -9.75 -5.93 8.91
CA GLU A 95 -8.48 -5.64 8.25
C GLU A 95 -8.53 -4.32 7.47
N ASN A 96 -7.64 -3.39 7.83
CA ASN A 96 -7.41 -2.18 7.07
C ASN A 96 -6.54 -2.50 5.84
N ARG A 97 -7.20 -2.82 4.72
CA ARG A 97 -6.54 -3.21 3.47
C ARG A 97 -5.65 -2.14 2.87
N ALA A 98 -5.91 -0.87 3.16
CA ALA A 98 -5.12 0.24 2.63
C ALA A 98 -3.72 0.28 3.24
N LEU A 99 -3.61 -0.09 4.53
CA LEU A 99 -2.38 0.02 5.32
C LEU A 99 -1.71 -1.34 5.59
N ARG A 100 -2.51 -2.41 5.64
CA ARG A 100 -2.06 -3.75 6.05
C ARG A 100 -2.28 -4.81 4.98
N GLY A 101 -3.06 -4.50 3.94
CA GLY A 101 -3.25 -5.39 2.81
C GLY A 101 -1.96 -5.48 1.99
N GLU A 102 -1.31 -6.64 2.04
CA GLU A 102 -0.08 -6.92 1.31
C GLU A 102 -0.43 -7.64 -0.02
N TYR A 103 -0.15 -6.97 -1.14
CA TYR A 103 -0.51 -7.47 -2.47
C TYR A 103 0.70 -7.42 -3.40
N PRO A 104 0.82 -8.35 -4.36
CA PRO A 104 1.70 -8.14 -5.49
C PRO A 104 1.24 -6.88 -6.24
N PRO A 105 2.09 -5.85 -6.42
CA PRO A 105 1.70 -4.64 -7.13
C PRO A 105 1.44 -4.89 -8.63
N ALA A 106 1.91 -6.03 -9.15
CA ALA A 106 1.84 -6.38 -10.56
C ALA A 106 2.36 -5.23 -11.43
N SER A 107 1.75 -4.99 -12.58
CA SER A 107 2.21 -4.02 -13.58
C SER A 107 2.34 -2.58 -13.08
N THR A 108 1.72 -2.20 -11.94
CA THR A 108 1.95 -0.87 -11.35
C THR A 108 3.42 -0.67 -10.91
N PHE A 109 4.13 -1.75 -10.61
CA PHE A 109 5.55 -1.75 -10.26
C PHE A 109 6.48 -1.46 -11.45
N LYS A 110 5.99 -1.56 -12.70
CA LYS A 110 6.78 -1.25 -13.90
C LYS A 110 7.35 0.19 -13.87
N ILE A 111 6.71 1.10 -13.13
CA ILE A 111 7.21 2.44 -12.82
C ILE A 111 8.60 2.39 -12.17
N VAL A 112 8.78 1.56 -11.14
CA VAL A 112 10.05 1.43 -10.40
C VAL A 112 11.15 0.88 -11.31
N VAL A 113 10.83 -0.12 -12.12
CA VAL A 113 11.78 -0.74 -13.05
C VAL A 113 12.15 0.22 -14.18
N ALA A 114 11.20 0.99 -14.70
CA ALA A 114 11.44 2.02 -15.70
C ALA A 114 12.32 3.15 -15.15
N ALA A 115 12.05 3.62 -13.93
CA ALA A 115 12.88 4.62 -13.26
C ALA A 115 14.33 4.13 -13.11
N ALA A 116 14.52 2.88 -12.68
CA ALA A 116 15.85 2.27 -12.57
C ALA A 116 16.58 2.21 -13.93
N ALA A 117 15.86 1.89 -15.01
CA ALA A 117 16.44 1.80 -16.34
C ALA A 117 16.94 3.15 -16.87
N LEU A 118 16.14 4.19 -16.64
CA LEU A 118 16.39 5.53 -17.16
C LEU A 118 17.48 6.26 -16.37
N GLU A 119 17.39 6.25 -15.05
CA GLU A 119 18.33 6.97 -14.18
C GLU A 119 19.75 6.40 -14.27
N ASP A 120 19.90 5.07 -14.33
CA ASP A 120 21.21 4.43 -14.51
C ASP A 120 21.66 4.37 -15.99
N ASN A 121 20.93 4.98 -16.92
CA ASN A 121 21.21 4.95 -18.37
C ASN A 121 21.39 3.52 -18.94
N ILE A 122 20.66 2.55 -18.37
CA ILE A 122 20.67 1.15 -18.84
C ILE A 122 19.91 1.04 -20.17
N MET A 123 18.96 1.94 -20.40
CA MET A 123 18.15 2.00 -21.61
C MET A 123 17.88 3.45 -22.01
N GLY A 124 18.11 3.77 -23.28
CA GLY A 124 17.73 5.04 -23.89
C GLY A 124 16.30 5.01 -24.45
N LYS A 125 15.78 6.18 -24.86
CA LYS A 125 14.43 6.31 -25.43
C LYS A 125 14.23 5.54 -26.74
N GLU A 126 15.29 5.43 -27.54
CA GLU A 126 15.27 4.75 -28.84
C GLU A 126 15.54 3.24 -28.74
N ASP A 127 15.96 2.76 -27.57
CA ASP A 127 16.17 1.33 -27.37
C ASP A 127 14.83 0.61 -27.41
N THR A 128 14.80 -0.52 -28.11
CA THR A 128 13.59 -1.33 -28.26
C THR A 128 13.83 -2.78 -27.87
N PHE A 129 12.77 -3.43 -27.40
CA PHE A 129 12.71 -4.87 -27.28
C PHE A 129 11.60 -5.44 -28.17
N PHE A 130 11.79 -6.67 -28.61
CA PHE A 130 10.76 -7.40 -29.35
C PHE A 130 9.95 -8.28 -28.38
N CYS A 131 8.64 -8.20 -28.47
CA CYS A 131 7.67 -9.03 -27.77
C CYS A 131 6.94 -9.92 -28.78
N GLY A 132 7.29 -11.21 -28.81
CA GLY A 132 6.60 -12.24 -29.59
C GLY A 132 5.56 -13.04 -28.79
N GLY A 133 5.09 -12.51 -27.65
CA GLY A 133 4.10 -13.17 -26.78
C GLY A 133 4.71 -14.06 -25.68
N GLU A 134 5.93 -14.53 -25.85
CA GLU A 134 6.64 -15.34 -24.84
C GLU A 134 8.15 -15.12 -24.83
N LEU A 135 8.79 -15.49 -23.72
CA LEU A 135 10.23 -15.43 -23.51
C LEU A 135 10.70 -16.71 -22.78
N LEU A 136 11.64 -17.43 -23.39
CA LEU A 136 12.30 -18.57 -22.75
C LEU A 136 13.44 -18.08 -21.84
N VAL A 137 13.37 -18.40 -20.55
CA VAL A 137 14.40 -18.07 -19.55
C VAL A 137 14.83 -19.35 -18.86
N GLY A 138 16.07 -19.77 -19.10
CA GLY A 138 16.54 -21.09 -18.69
C GLY A 138 15.72 -22.19 -19.37
N ASN A 139 15.00 -22.98 -18.57
CA ASN A 139 14.12 -24.06 -19.02
C ASN A 139 12.62 -23.74 -18.89
N ARG A 140 12.25 -22.46 -18.69
CA ARG A 140 10.86 -22.03 -18.47
C ARG A 140 10.43 -20.96 -19.46
N ILE A 141 9.20 -21.07 -19.93
CA ILE A 141 8.56 -20.09 -20.79
C ILE A 141 7.76 -19.12 -19.91
N PHE A 142 8.05 -17.84 -20.05
CA PHE A 142 7.31 -16.74 -19.45
C PHE A 142 6.47 -16.07 -20.53
N ARG A 143 5.16 -15.90 -20.28
CA ARG A 143 4.22 -15.38 -21.26
C ARG A 143 3.90 -13.91 -20.99
N CYS A 144 3.58 -13.20 -22.07
CA CYS A 144 2.89 -11.92 -22.02
C CYS A 144 1.41 -12.15 -21.79
N TRP A 145 0.72 -11.14 -21.27
CA TRP A 145 -0.74 -11.10 -21.30
C TRP A 145 -1.34 -11.11 -22.72
N LYS A 146 -0.58 -10.67 -23.72
CA LYS A 146 -0.95 -10.67 -25.15
C LYS A 146 -0.26 -11.82 -25.88
N GLU A 147 -1.02 -12.85 -26.27
CA GLU A 147 -0.48 -14.10 -26.82
C GLU A 147 0.25 -13.91 -28.14
N GLU A 148 -0.24 -13.06 -29.02
CA GLU A 148 0.39 -12.72 -30.31
C GLU A 148 1.60 -11.78 -30.17
N GLY A 149 1.82 -11.25 -28.96
CA GLY A 149 2.86 -10.29 -28.67
C GLY A 149 2.52 -8.85 -29.07
N HIS A 150 3.46 -7.95 -28.79
CA HIS A 150 3.32 -6.52 -29.06
C HIS A 150 4.23 -6.03 -30.19
N GLY A 151 5.04 -6.91 -30.79
CA GLY A 151 6.03 -6.52 -31.78
C GLY A 151 7.21 -5.80 -31.14
N ARG A 152 7.83 -4.84 -31.86
CA ARG A 152 8.90 -4.01 -31.30
C ARG A 152 8.28 -2.84 -30.55
N LEU A 153 8.71 -2.65 -29.31
CA LEU A 153 8.29 -1.55 -28.46
C LEU A 153 9.50 -0.84 -27.87
N ASN A 154 9.41 0.46 -27.70
CA ASN A 154 10.27 1.23 -26.79
C ASN A 154 9.68 1.24 -25.36
N LEU A 155 10.35 1.92 -24.42
CA LEU A 155 9.92 1.97 -23.02
C LEU A 155 8.56 2.65 -22.83
N GLU A 156 8.29 3.73 -23.57
CA GLU A 156 7.03 4.48 -23.49
C GLU A 156 5.85 3.60 -23.93
N GLU A 157 5.98 2.98 -25.10
CA GLU A 157 4.98 2.05 -25.65
C GLU A 157 4.79 0.85 -24.71
N ALA A 158 5.87 0.32 -24.12
CA ALA A 158 5.79 -0.77 -23.17
C ALA A 158 5.07 -0.41 -21.86
N ILE A 159 5.14 0.85 -21.41
CA ILE A 159 4.35 1.34 -20.27
C ILE A 159 2.88 1.47 -20.66
N ILE A 160 2.59 2.06 -21.84
CA ILE A 160 1.22 2.24 -22.35
C ILE A 160 0.51 0.88 -22.50
N ASP A 161 1.16 -0.08 -23.15
CA ASP A 161 0.60 -1.41 -23.40
C ASP A 161 0.85 -2.38 -22.23
N SER A 162 1.56 -1.96 -21.18
CA SER A 162 1.96 -2.81 -20.07
C SER A 162 2.59 -4.13 -20.54
N CYS A 163 3.53 -4.07 -21.48
CA CYS A 163 4.10 -5.27 -22.11
C CYS A 163 4.99 -6.07 -21.16
N ASP A 164 4.63 -7.31 -20.81
CA ASP A 164 5.42 -8.10 -19.84
C ASP A 164 6.78 -8.53 -20.40
N ILE A 165 6.84 -8.97 -21.67
CA ILE A 165 8.09 -9.44 -22.29
C ILE A 165 9.14 -8.32 -22.38
N PHE A 166 8.69 -7.08 -22.56
CA PHE A 166 9.59 -5.91 -22.50
C PHE A 166 10.20 -5.80 -21.10
N PHE A 167 9.37 -5.82 -20.05
CA PHE A 167 9.84 -5.70 -18.67
C PHE A 167 10.61 -6.93 -18.18
N TYR A 168 10.35 -8.12 -18.69
CA TYR A 168 11.16 -9.32 -18.44
C TYR A 168 12.59 -9.15 -18.98
N GLN A 169 12.72 -8.72 -20.24
CA GLN A 169 14.03 -8.47 -20.86
C GLN A 169 14.76 -7.33 -20.14
N LEU A 170 14.05 -6.24 -19.85
CA LEU A 170 14.59 -5.11 -19.12
C LEU A 170 15.05 -5.51 -17.72
N GLY A 171 14.23 -6.26 -16.98
CA GLY A 171 14.55 -6.73 -15.64
C GLY A 171 15.76 -7.67 -15.60
N LEU A 172 15.92 -8.54 -16.60
CA LEU A 172 17.12 -9.35 -16.76
C LEU A 172 18.36 -8.50 -17.08
N LYS A 173 18.22 -7.43 -17.87
CA LYS A 173 19.30 -6.49 -18.20
C LYS A 173 19.72 -5.65 -16.98
N ILE A 174 18.76 -5.19 -16.18
CA ILE A 174 18.96 -4.39 -14.97
C ILE A 174 19.52 -5.25 -13.82
N GLY A 175 18.98 -6.46 -13.65
CA GLY A 175 19.32 -7.36 -12.55
C GLY A 175 18.57 -7.06 -11.26
N MET A 176 18.39 -8.10 -10.42
CA MET A 176 17.59 -8.01 -9.19
C MET A 176 18.11 -6.95 -8.21
N ASP A 177 19.43 -6.87 -8.00
CA ASP A 177 19.99 -5.99 -6.97
C ASP A 177 19.65 -4.52 -7.23
N LYS A 178 19.65 -4.12 -8.50
CA LYS A 178 19.32 -2.77 -8.93
C LYS A 178 17.81 -2.52 -8.83
N ILE A 179 16.97 -3.49 -9.19
CA ILE A 179 15.52 -3.39 -8.98
C ILE A 179 15.21 -3.18 -7.49
N ILE A 180 15.81 -3.99 -6.61
CA ILE A 180 15.63 -3.87 -5.16
C ILE A 180 16.21 -2.55 -4.64
N GLN A 181 17.34 -2.08 -5.15
CA GLN A 181 17.89 -0.77 -4.81
C GLN A 181 16.86 0.34 -5.09
N TYR A 182 16.28 0.37 -6.29
CA TYR A 182 15.28 1.38 -6.64
C TYR A 182 13.98 1.20 -5.86
N SER A 183 13.54 -0.04 -5.60
CA SER A 183 12.39 -0.27 -4.70
C SER A 183 12.60 0.35 -3.32
N ARG A 184 13.82 0.29 -2.76
CA ARG A 184 14.16 0.95 -1.50
C ARG A 184 14.23 2.47 -1.61
N LEU A 185 14.65 3.01 -2.76
CA LEU A 185 14.59 4.46 -3.00
C LEU A 185 13.15 4.97 -3.07
N PHE A 186 12.19 4.12 -3.45
CA PHE A 186 10.76 4.38 -3.32
C PHE A 186 10.18 3.98 -1.94
N GLU A 187 11.03 3.55 -1.00
CA GLU A 187 10.66 3.08 0.35
C GLU A 187 9.57 1.99 0.34
N LEU A 188 9.60 1.12 -0.66
CA LEU A 188 8.81 -0.11 -0.65
C LEU A 188 9.43 -1.10 0.34
N GLY A 189 8.61 -1.93 0.99
CA GLY A 189 9.10 -2.84 2.02
C GLY A 189 9.31 -2.20 3.40
N GLU A 190 8.90 -0.94 3.57
CA GLU A 190 9.02 -0.17 4.81
C GLU A 190 7.69 0.50 5.16
N ILE A 191 7.45 0.73 6.45
CA ILE A 191 6.26 1.48 6.89
C ILE A 191 6.32 2.92 6.38
N THR A 192 5.19 3.44 5.92
CA THR A 192 5.11 4.78 5.31
C THR A 192 5.07 5.91 6.34
N GLY A 193 4.71 5.59 7.59
CA GLY A 193 4.56 6.56 8.66
C GLY A 193 3.21 7.27 8.65
N ILE A 194 2.21 6.72 7.96
CA ILE A 194 0.85 7.26 7.99
C ILE A 194 0.20 6.91 9.34
N ASP A 195 -0.34 7.93 10.01
CA ASP A 195 -1.23 7.72 11.14
C ASP A 195 -2.54 7.08 10.63
N PRO A 196 -3.06 5.98 11.23
CA PRO A 196 -2.84 5.51 12.59
C PRO A 196 -2.21 4.10 12.73
N VAL A 197 -1.35 3.98 13.75
CA VAL A 197 -0.85 2.84 14.60
C VAL A 197 -0.55 1.45 13.99
N SER A 198 -1.00 1.07 12.80
CA SER A 198 -0.77 -0.29 12.29
C SER A 198 -0.69 -0.40 10.78
N GLU A 199 0.54 -0.34 10.28
CA GLU A 199 0.89 -0.64 8.89
C GLU A 199 1.56 -2.01 8.77
N LYS A 200 1.51 -2.59 7.57
CA LYS A 200 2.43 -3.65 7.15
C LYS A 200 3.53 -3.04 6.29
N ASP A 201 4.73 -3.57 6.47
CA ASP A 201 5.92 -3.26 5.70
C ASP A 201 5.88 -3.85 4.29
N GLY A 202 5.15 -4.95 4.06
CA GLY A 202 5.20 -5.65 2.78
C GLY A 202 6.41 -6.59 2.73
N LEU A 203 6.83 -6.92 1.51
CA LEU A 203 7.95 -7.83 1.29
C LEU A 203 8.75 -7.44 0.04
N LEU A 204 9.98 -6.95 0.25
CA LEU A 204 11.00 -6.87 -0.80
C LEU A 204 11.84 -8.14 -0.84
N PRO A 205 11.73 -8.98 -1.88
CA PRO A 205 12.42 -10.25 -1.93
C PRO A 205 13.88 -10.08 -2.36
N THR A 206 14.82 -10.37 -1.46
CA THR A 206 16.26 -10.41 -1.76
C THR A 206 16.78 -11.84 -1.89
N ARG A 207 18.05 -12.01 -2.31
CA ARG A 207 18.76 -13.30 -2.30
C ARG A 207 18.78 -13.91 -0.89
N GLU A 208 19.15 -13.10 0.10
CA GLU A 208 19.27 -13.51 1.49
C GLU A 208 17.90 -13.91 2.06
N TRP A 209 16.86 -13.12 1.74
CA TRP A 209 15.50 -13.46 2.11
C TRP A 209 15.07 -14.80 1.49
N LYS A 210 15.27 -15.00 0.19
CA LYS A 210 14.86 -16.23 -0.50
C LYS A 210 15.59 -17.44 0.07
N LEU A 211 16.89 -17.33 0.31
CA LEU A 211 17.68 -18.40 0.90
C LEU A 211 17.17 -18.77 2.30
N LYS A 212 16.87 -17.78 3.14
CA LYS A 212 16.37 -17.99 4.50
C LYS A 212 14.94 -18.55 4.53
N ALA A 213 14.04 -18.01 3.71
CA ALA A 213 12.62 -18.32 3.75
C ALA A 213 12.23 -19.55 2.92
N LYS A 214 12.99 -19.85 1.85
CA LYS A 214 12.69 -20.93 0.90
C LYS A 214 13.78 -21.99 0.80
N GLY A 215 14.99 -21.74 1.33
CA GLY A 215 16.11 -22.68 1.21
C GLY A 215 16.71 -22.74 -0.20
N GLU A 216 16.41 -21.77 -1.05
CA GLU A 216 16.80 -21.76 -2.46
C GLU A 216 17.60 -20.50 -2.81
N ALA A 217 18.56 -20.65 -3.74
CA ALA A 217 19.24 -19.52 -4.34
C ALA A 217 18.30 -18.70 -5.25
N TRP A 218 18.69 -17.45 -5.53
CA TRP A 218 17.98 -16.61 -6.49
C TRP A 218 18.32 -17.03 -7.93
N TYR A 219 17.29 -17.25 -8.74
CA TYR A 219 17.41 -17.64 -10.14
C TYR A 219 16.96 -16.51 -11.07
N PRO A 220 17.39 -16.50 -12.36
CA PRO A 220 16.96 -15.49 -13.32
C PRO A 220 15.43 -15.36 -13.46
N GLY A 221 14.70 -16.47 -13.35
CA GLY A 221 13.24 -16.47 -13.37
C GLY A 221 12.57 -15.73 -12.19
N ASP A 222 13.25 -15.63 -11.04
CA ASP A 222 12.77 -14.80 -9.93
C ASP A 222 12.87 -13.31 -10.28
N THR A 223 13.96 -12.90 -10.95
CA THR A 223 14.13 -11.53 -11.47
C THR A 223 13.06 -11.20 -12.51
N VAL A 224 12.72 -12.15 -13.38
CA VAL A 224 11.65 -11.99 -14.39
C VAL A 224 10.32 -11.67 -13.71
N ASN A 225 9.91 -12.46 -12.71
CA ASN A 225 8.69 -12.18 -11.97
C ASN A 225 8.74 -10.85 -11.21
N LEU A 226 9.87 -10.56 -10.54
CA LEU A 226 10.07 -9.31 -9.81
C LEU A 226 9.93 -8.09 -10.74
N SER A 227 10.43 -8.16 -11.97
CA SER A 227 10.42 -7.05 -12.94
C SER A 227 9.03 -6.56 -13.35
N ILE A 228 7.99 -7.36 -13.12
CA ILE A 228 6.59 -7.00 -13.38
C ILE A 228 5.77 -6.91 -12.08
N GLY A 229 6.44 -6.78 -10.94
CA GLY A 229 5.79 -6.66 -9.64
C GLY A 229 5.10 -7.92 -9.15
N GLN A 230 5.55 -9.10 -9.59
CA GLN A 230 5.02 -10.40 -9.19
C GLN A 230 6.07 -11.25 -8.45
N GLY A 231 5.76 -12.53 -8.26
CA GLY A 231 6.62 -13.48 -7.54
C GLY A 231 6.45 -13.32 -6.05
N PHE A 232 7.52 -12.90 -5.37
CA PHE A 232 7.55 -12.76 -3.91
C PHE A 232 7.33 -11.32 -3.44
N LEU A 233 7.30 -10.34 -4.36
CA LEU A 233 7.09 -8.94 -4.01
C LEU A 233 5.68 -8.74 -3.46
N LEU A 234 5.59 -8.13 -2.29
CA LEU A 234 4.34 -7.65 -1.70
C LEU A 234 4.51 -6.20 -1.27
N VAL A 235 3.50 -5.38 -1.52
CA VAL A 235 3.45 -3.98 -1.08
C VAL A 235 2.05 -3.64 -0.61
N THR A 236 1.92 -2.53 0.13
CA THR A 236 0.62 -2.01 0.55
C THR A 236 0.09 -0.96 -0.43
N PRO A 237 -1.24 -0.71 -0.48
CA PRO A 237 -1.80 0.36 -1.29
C PRO A 237 -1.23 1.75 -0.95
N VAL A 238 -0.94 2.03 0.33
CA VAL A 238 -0.33 3.30 0.74
C VAL A 238 1.12 3.44 0.26
N GLN A 239 1.90 2.35 0.21
CA GLN A 239 3.22 2.37 -0.43
C GLN A 239 3.12 2.69 -1.93
N MET A 240 2.15 2.11 -2.62
CA MET A 240 1.94 2.40 -4.05
C MET A 240 1.44 3.83 -4.31
N PHE A 241 0.71 4.44 -3.37
CA PHE A 241 0.40 5.87 -3.42
C PHE A 241 1.67 6.73 -3.44
N ARG A 242 2.67 6.41 -2.61
CA ARG A 242 3.95 7.16 -2.60
C ARG A 242 4.70 7.02 -3.92
N VAL A 243 4.70 5.82 -4.53
CA VAL A 243 5.31 5.59 -5.84
C VAL A 243 4.70 6.51 -6.89
N ILE A 244 3.37 6.55 -7.01
CA ILE A 244 2.73 7.39 -8.04
C ILE A 244 2.81 8.88 -7.72
N ALA A 245 2.79 9.25 -6.43
CA ALA A 245 2.98 10.63 -6.00
C ALA A 245 4.39 11.14 -6.35
N ALA A 246 5.42 10.33 -6.15
CA ALA A 246 6.79 10.66 -6.54
C ALA A 246 6.91 10.86 -8.06
N VAL A 247 6.19 10.08 -8.88
CA VAL A 247 6.13 10.34 -10.33
C VAL A 247 5.49 11.69 -10.63
N ALA A 248 4.38 12.02 -9.95
CA ALA A 248 3.63 13.25 -10.18
C ALA A 248 4.37 14.52 -9.74
N ASN A 249 5.12 14.47 -8.63
CA ASN A 249 5.86 15.62 -8.08
C ASN A 249 7.33 15.74 -8.55
N GLY A 250 7.75 14.92 -9.53
CA GLY A 250 9.10 15.00 -10.10
C GLY A 250 10.20 14.27 -9.33
N GLY A 251 9.85 13.33 -8.45
CA GLY A 251 10.77 12.36 -7.84
C GLY A 251 10.91 12.46 -6.32
N SER A 252 10.13 13.32 -5.66
CA SER A 252 10.19 13.48 -4.21
C SER A 252 9.24 12.49 -3.52
N LEU A 253 9.77 11.69 -2.61
CA LEU A 253 8.91 10.89 -1.74
C LEU A 253 8.24 11.77 -0.69
N ILE A 254 6.91 11.68 -0.64
CA ILE A 254 6.09 12.32 0.39
C ILE A 254 5.70 11.29 1.45
N ASN A 255 5.48 11.78 2.67
CA ASN A 255 4.94 10.97 3.76
C ASN A 255 3.44 11.22 3.84
N PRO A 256 2.60 10.20 3.58
CA PRO A 256 1.16 10.37 3.66
C PRO A 256 0.72 10.56 5.11
N TYR A 257 -0.22 11.47 5.37
CA TYR A 257 -0.72 11.75 6.71
C TYR A 257 -2.24 12.02 6.75
N LEU A 258 -2.85 11.76 7.90
CA LEU A 258 -4.26 12.04 8.19
C LEU A 258 -4.46 13.22 9.14
N LEU A 259 -3.51 13.48 10.04
CA LEU A 259 -3.61 14.53 11.05
C LEU A 259 -3.25 15.90 10.45
N LYS A 260 -4.22 16.81 10.38
CA LYS A 260 -4.02 18.16 9.85
C LYS A 260 -3.66 19.16 10.95
N GLU A 261 -4.38 19.16 12.07
CA GLU A 261 -4.18 20.11 13.18
C GLU A 261 -4.71 19.56 14.51
N ILE A 262 -4.12 20.00 15.63
CA ILE A 262 -4.60 19.76 17.01
C ILE A 262 -4.85 21.13 17.67
N VAL A 263 -6.05 21.34 18.21
CA VAL A 263 -6.53 22.62 18.80
C VAL A 263 -7.03 22.45 20.22
#